data_AF-A0A8S3IFT8-F1
#
_entry.id   AF-A0A8S3IFT8-F1
#
_cell.length_a   1.000
_cell.length_b   1.000
_cell.length_c   1.000
_cell.angle_alpha   90.00
_cell.angle_beta   90.00
_cell.angle_gamma   90.00
#
_symmetry.space_group_name_H-M   'P 1'
#
loop_
_entity.id
_entity.type
_entity.pdbx_description
1 polymer ?
#
loop_
_entity_poly.entity_id
_entity_poly.type
_entity_poly.pdbx_seq_one_letter_code
_entity_poly.pdbx_strand_id
1 'polypeptide(L)'
;MSFVLVVFLSVLLYEDVKGNLSGDVMQIIKRLSQPNCACSQSECCSKWGYCGRTDAYCGEGCQSGPCKISSAAKQIYFDITFETFSCVFSNIDTQLRVRRFNGLQEAMKLMKWKPVNSREAAIFLAHVSHETDGLKTLNEYCSQKNSKS
;
A
#
# COMPACT_ATOMS: atom_id res chain seq x y z
N MET A 1 -7.52 41.14 35.57
CA MET A 1 -7.82 39.82 36.17
C MET A 1 -7.53 38.78 35.10
N SER A 2 -6.49 37.99 35.35
CA SER A 2 -5.61 37.43 34.32
C SER A 2 -6.27 36.35 33.46
N PHE A 3 -6.04 36.45 32.14
CA PHE A 3 -6.32 35.42 31.13
C PHE A 3 -5.89 34.00 31.56
N VAL A 4 -4.82 33.91 32.38
CA VAL A 4 -4.32 32.67 32.99
C VAL A 4 -5.40 31.94 33.79
N LEU A 5 -6.28 32.65 34.50
CA LEU A 5 -7.33 32.07 35.36
C LEU A 5 -8.52 31.56 34.54
N VAL A 6 -8.81 32.20 33.40
CA VAL A 6 -9.83 31.74 32.44
C VAL A 6 -9.35 30.48 31.73
N VAL A 7 -8.07 30.44 31.32
CA VAL A 7 -7.48 29.25 30.68
C VAL A 7 -7.42 28.08 31.67
N PHE A 8 -7.05 28.32 32.94
CA PHE A 8 -7.05 27.28 33.98
C PHE A 8 -8.45 26.74 34.29
N LEU A 9 -9.46 27.61 34.41
CA LEU A 9 -10.85 27.16 34.61
C LEU A 9 -11.42 26.44 33.39
N SER A 10 -11.06 26.83 32.17
CA SER A 10 -11.49 26.11 30.96
C SER A 10 -10.83 24.74 30.83
N VAL A 11 -9.59 24.57 31.28
CA VAL A 11 -8.89 23.27 31.29
C VAL A 11 -9.47 22.37 32.39
N LEU A 12 -9.79 22.91 33.56
CA LEU A 12 -10.43 22.17 34.66
C LEU A 12 -11.90 21.77 34.40
N LEU A 13 -12.59 22.43 33.46
CA LEU A 13 -13.89 21.99 32.96
C LEU A 13 -13.78 20.94 31.85
N TYR A 14 -12.59 20.73 31.30
CA TYR A 14 -12.38 19.79 30.20
C TYR A 14 -11.92 18.40 30.68
N GLU A 15 -11.26 18.30 31.83
CA GLU A 15 -10.85 17.01 32.37
C GLU A 15 -11.41 16.79 33.78
N ASP A 16 -12.20 15.72 33.88
CA ASP A 16 -12.72 15.02 35.06
C ASP A 16 -14.15 15.39 35.54
N VAL A 17 -15.16 14.51 35.53
CA VAL A 17 -15.12 13.05 35.64
C VAL A 17 -16.54 12.42 35.51
N LYS A 18 -16.61 11.20 34.96
CA LYS A 18 -17.71 10.19 35.00
C LYS A 18 -18.91 10.28 34.04
N GLY A 19 -18.60 10.01 32.77
CA GLY A 19 -19.07 8.76 32.14
C GLY A 19 -20.56 8.61 31.81
N ASN A 20 -20.96 9.05 30.61
CA ASN A 20 -21.82 8.26 29.73
C ASN A 20 -21.76 8.85 28.32
N LEU A 21 -20.76 8.44 27.52
CA LEU A 21 -20.79 8.76 26.09
C LEU A 21 -21.88 7.90 25.45
N SER A 22 -22.82 8.58 24.77
CA SER A 22 -23.89 7.95 23.98
C SER A 22 -23.33 6.78 23.17
N GLY A 23 -24.09 5.68 23.10
CA GLY A 23 -23.71 4.47 22.36
C GLY A 23 -23.28 4.74 20.92
N ASP A 24 -23.80 5.81 20.31
CA ASP A 24 -23.42 6.28 18.98
C ASP A 24 -22.04 6.94 18.95
N VAL A 25 -21.70 7.73 19.98
CA VAL A 25 -20.37 8.31 20.15
C VAL A 25 -19.35 7.22 20.50
N MET A 26 -19.74 6.20 21.27
CA MET A 26 -18.90 5.03 21.48
C MET A 26 -18.68 4.24 20.18
N GLN A 27 -19.66 4.16 19.27
CA GLN A 27 -19.43 3.60 17.93
C GLN A 27 -18.54 4.48 17.05
N ILE A 28 -18.66 5.80 17.11
CA ILE A 28 -17.80 6.74 16.37
C ILE A 28 -16.37 6.70 16.91
N ILE A 29 -16.18 6.70 18.24
CA ILE A 29 -14.88 6.48 18.89
C ILE A 29 -14.34 5.10 18.52
N LYS A 30 -15.17 4.07 18.39
CA LYS A 30 -14.75 2.72 17.94
C LYS A 30 -14.29 2.71 16.47
N ARG A 31 -14.85 3.58 15.62
CA ARG A 31 -14.42 3.79 14.23
C ARG A 31 -13.15 4.66 14.12
N LEU A 32 -12.93 5.57 15.07
CA LEU A 32 -11.68 6.32 15.23
C LEU A 32 -10.61 5.53 15.99
N SER A 33 -11.00 4.46 16.69
CA SER A 33 -10.14 3.49 17.38
C SER A 33 -9.90 2.21 16.58
N GLN A 34 -10.27 2.17 15.29
CA GLN A 34 -9.66 1.21 14.37
C GLN A 34 -8.47 1.90 13.72
N PRO A 35 -7.24 1.52 14.10
CA PRO A 35 -6.07 2.21 13.62
C PRO A 35 -5.93 1.94 12.13
N ASN A 36 -5.74 3.01 11.37
CA ASN A 36 -4.74 2.99 10.32
C ASN A 36 -3.49 2.38 10.96
N CYS A 37 -3.26 1.08 10.73
CA CYS A 37 -2.33 0.28 11.53
C CYS A 37 -0.95 0.94 11.63
N ALA A 38 -0.70 1.67 12.71
CA ALA A 38 0.56 2.33 13.01
C ALA A 38 1.45 1.39 13.86
N CYS A 39 1.52 0.12 13.47
CA CYS A 39 2.34 -0.85 14.16
C CYS A 39 3.83 -0.56 13.90
N SER A 40 4.70 -0.97 14.83
CA SER A 40 6.14 -1.02 14.55
C SER A 40 6.38 -1.85 13.28
N GLN A 41 7.41 -1.53 12.50
CA GLN A 41 7.75 -2.26 11.26
C GLN A 41 7.94 -3.77 11.45
N SER A 42 8.12 -4.21 12.70
CA SER A 42 8.33 -5.60 13.11
C SER A 42 7.09 -6.27 13.73
N GLU A 43 5.92 -5.64 13.69
CA GLU A 43 4.68 -6.12 14.30
C GLU A 43 3.55 -6.20 13.27
N CYS A 44 2.72 -7.22 13.41
CA CYS A 44 1.57 -7.46 12.55
C CYS A 44 0.34 -6.75 13.09
N CYS A 45 -0.45 -6.17 12.20
CA CYS A 45 -1.78 -5.68 12.52
C CYS A 45 -2.79 -6.78 12.30
N SER A 46 -3.44 -7.23 13.37
CA SER A 46 -4.46 -8.27 13.32
C SER A 46 -5.70 -7.81 12.54
N LYS A 47 -6.55 -8.77 12.18
CA LYS A 47 -7.87 -8.50 11.56
C LYS A 47 -8.78 -7.59 12.39
N TRP A 48 -8.47 -7.45 13.67
CA TRP A 48 -9.20 -6.63 14.64
C TRP A 48 -8.52 -5.27 14.91
N GLY A 49 -7.43 -4.95 14.21
CA GLY A 49 -6.71 -3.68 14.34
C GLY A 49 -5.75 -3.60 15.53
N TYR A 50 -5.24 -4.74 16.02
CA TYR A 50 -4.26 -4.76 17.12
C TYR A 50 -2.88 -5.16 16.63
N CYS A 51 -1.82 -4.60 17.22
CA CYS A 51 -0.43 -4.93 16.87
C CYS A 51 0.10 -6.09 17.71
N GLY A 52 0.82 -7.02 17.08
CA GLY A 52 1.51 -8.10 17.79
C GLY A 52 2.30 -9.01 16.86
N ARG A 53 3.06 -9.96 17.42
CA ARG A 53 3.95 -10.86 16.65
C ARG A 53 3.50 -12.32 16.63
N THR A 54 2.45 -12.67 17.36
CA THR A 54 1.97 -14.06 17.43
C THR A 54 0.98 -14.35 16.31
N ASP A 55 0.65 -15.63 16.11
CA ASP A 55 -0.26 -16.07 15.04
C ASP A 55 -1.67 -15.45 15.15
N ALA A 56 -2.10 -15.06 16.35
CA ALA A 56 -3.37 -14.36 16.53
C ALA A 56 -3.38 -12.96 15.88
N TYR A 57 -2.20 -12.34 15.71
CA TYR A 57 -2.04 -11.02 15.12
C TYR A 57 -1.55 -11.11 13.68
N CYS A 58 -0.60 -12.01 13.43
CA CYS A 58 0.01 -12.19 12.12
C CYS A 58 -0.77 -13.16 11.23
N GLY A 59 -1.62 -14.01 11.77
CA GLY A 59 -2.30 -15.07 11.02
C GLY A 59 -3.44 -14.55 10.14
N GLU A 60 -4.47 -15.37 10.01
CA GLU A 60 -5.58 -15.11 9.09
C GLU A 60 -6.26 -13.75 9.33
N GLY A 61 -6.35 -12.96 8.26
CA GLY A 61 -6.96 -11.63 8.27
C GLY A 61 -6.04 -10.51 8.76
N CYS A 62 -4.75 -10.76 8.94
CA CYS A 62 -3.77 -9.71 9.22
C CYS A 62 -3.81 -8.59 8.16
N GLN A 63 -3.94 -7.34 8.62
CA GLN A 63 -4.18 -6.15 7.81
C GLN A 63 -2.89 -5.48 7.30
N SER A 64 -1.79 -5.56 8.06
CA SER A 64 -0.47 -4.99 7.69
C SER A 64 0.66 -5.55 8.57
N GLY A 65 1.92 -5.28 8.22
CA GLY A 65 3.10 -5.83 8.91
C GLY A 65 3.51 -7.22 8.39
N PRO A 66 4.35 -7.99 9.13
CA PRO A 66 4.85 -9.30 8.71
C PRO A 66 3.81 -10.42 8.87
N CYS A 67 2.66 -10.28 8.21
CA CYS A 67 1.56 -11.24 8.24
C CYS A 67 1.98 -12.65 7.80
N LYS A 68 1.65 -13.66 8.60
CA LYS A 68 1.71 -15.09 8.32
C LYS A 68 0.49 -15.48 7.50
N ILE A 69 0.61 -15.37 6.19
CA ILE A 69 -0.38 -15.95 5.28
C ILE A 69 -0.35 -17.46 5.50
N SER A 70 -1.47 -18.04 5.96
CA SER A 70 -1.63 -19.48 6.06
C SER A 70 -1.37 -20.08 4.69
N SER A 71 -0.38 -20.95 4.62
CA SER A 71 0.15 -21.58 3.43
C SER A 71 -0.88 -22.46 2.71
N ALA A 72 -1.73 -21.84 1.89
CA ALA A 72 -2.24 -22.45 0.68
C ALA A 72 -1.42 -21.87 -0.48
N ALA A 73 -0.40 -22.63 -0.88
CA ALA A 73 0.71 -22.25 -1.76
C ALA A 73 1.64 -21.16 -1.19
N LYS A 74 2.86 -21.58 -0.85
CA LYS A 74 4.00 -20.68 -0.63
C LYS A 74 4.27 -19.94 -1.94
N GLN A 75 3.67 -18.77 -2.12
CA GLN A 75 3.98 -17.87 -3.22
C GLN A 75 5.35 -17.25 -2.94
N ILE A 76 6.41 -17.91 -3.43
CA ILE A 76 7.82 -17.51 -3.27
C ILE A 76 8.11 -16.17 -3.99
N TYR A 77 7.25 -15.80 -4.93
CA TYR A 77 7.40 -14.64 -5.80
C TYR A 77 6.09 -13.86 -5.89
N PHE A 78 6.16 -12.54 -5.89
CA PHE A 78 5.01 -11.71 -6.16
C PHE A 78 4.64 -11.81 -7.65
N ASP A 79 3.38 -12.13 -7.97
CA ASP A 79 2.91 -12.09 -9.35
C ASP A 79 2.38 -10.69 -9.67
N ILE A 80 2.94 -10.06 -10.70
CA ILE A 80 2.39 -8.84 -11.28
C ILE A 80 1.14 -9.24 -12.08
N THR A 81 -0.03 -8.98 -11.51
CA THR A 81 -1.33 -9.25 -12.17
C THR A 81 -1.70 -8.13 -13.13
N PHE A 82 -2.61 -8.41 -14.06
CA PHE A 82 -3.12 -7.38 -14.98
C PHE A 82 -3.78 -6.21 -14.23
N GLU A 83 -4.42 -6.49 -13.09
CA GLU A 83 -5.04 -5.47 -12.24
C GLU A 83 -3.99 -4.52 -11.63
N THR A 84 -2.93 -5.08 -11.02
CA THR A 84 -1.84 -4.26 -10.46
C THR A 84 -1.12 -3.44 -11.53
N PHE A 85 -0.86 -4.07 -12.70
CA PHE A 85 -0.28 -3.38 -13.85
C PHE A 85 -1.19 -2.25 -14.35
N SER A 86 -2.50 -2.49 -14.40
CA SER A 86 -3.48 -1.49 -14.85
C SER A 86 -3.64 -0.32 -13.89
N CYS A 87 -3.46 -0.54 -12.60
CA CYS A 87 -3.43 0.52 -11.61
C CYS A 87 -2.24 1.47 -11.85
N VAL A 88 -1.03 0.92 -12.06
CA VAL A 88 0.20 1.70 -12.30
C VAL A 88 0.15 2.42 -13.64
N PHE A 89 -0.31 1.76 -14.69
CA PHE A 89 -0.36 2.29 -16.06
C PHE A 89 -1.78 2.62 -16.50
N SER A 90 -2.52 3.35 -15.66
CA SER A 90 -3.90 3.76 -15.91
C SER A 90 -4.05 4.83 -17.00
N ASN A 91 -2.98 5.59 -17.27
CA ASN A 91 -2.98 6.74 -18.21
C ASN A 91 -2.76 6.36 -19.69
N ILE A 92 -2.62 5.08 -20.02
CA ILE A 92 -2.51 4.60 -21.41
C ILE A 92 -3.80 3.91 -21.86
N ASP A 93 -4.02 3.92 -23.17
CA ASP A 93 -5.13 3.22 -23.81
C ASP A 93 -5.20 1.74 -23.40
N THR A 94 -6.41 1.21 -23.23
CA THR A 94 -6.65 -0.16 -22.74
C THR A 94 -6.04 -1.21 -23.66
N GLN A 95 -6.12 -1.04 -24.99
CA GLN A 95 -5.52 -1.99 -25.94
C GLN A 95 -3.99 -1.93 -25.89
N LEU A 96 -3.44 -0.71 -25.76
CA LEU A 96 -2.01 -0.54 -25.55
C LEU A 96 -1.56 -1.21 -24.25
N ARG A 97 -2.29 -1.01 -23.15
CA ARG A 97 -2.03 -1.58 -21.83
C ARG A 97 -1.99 -3.11 -21.85
N VAL A 98 -2.97 -3.75 -22.48
CA VAL A 98 -3.00 -5.22 -22.65
C VAL A 98 -1.77 -5.70 -23.41
N ARG A 99 -1.42 -5.04 -24.52
CA ARG A 99 -0.21 -5.40 -25.30
C ARG A 99 1.06 -5.26 -24.47
N ARG A 100 1.20 -4.18 -23.69
CA ARG A 100 2.37 -3.97 -22.83
C ARG A 100 2.45 -4.99 -21.70
N PHE A 101 1.31 -5.33 -21.08
CA PHE A 101 1.25 -6.35 -20.04
C PHE A 101 1.68 -7.72 -20.58
N ASN A 102 1.16 -8.14 -21.74
CA ASN A 102 1.56 -9.39 -22.38
C ASN A 102 3.05 -9.41 -22.71
N GLY A 103 3.60 -8.29 -23.22
CA GLY A 103 5.03 -8.15 -23.48
C GLY A 103 5.88 -8.26 -22.21
N LEU A 104 5.44 -7.67 -21.10
CA LEU A 104 6.09 -7.81 -19.79
C LEU A 104 6.09 -9.28 -19.33
N GLN A 105 4.97 -9.98 -19.45
CA GLN A 105 4.88 -11.40 -19.06
C GLN A 105 5.84 -12.28 -19.86
N GLU A 106 5.92 -12.07 -21.18
CA GLU A 106 6.88 -12.79 -22.02
C GLU A 106 8.34 -12.42 -21.69
N ALA A 107 8.63 -11.15 -21.44
CA ALA A 107 9.97 -10.72 -21.03
C ALA A 107 10.39 -11.35 -19.71
N MET A 108 9.52 -11.36 -18.70
CA MET A 108 9.75 -12.02 -17.40
C MET A 108 10.03 -13.52 -17.58
N LYS A 109 9.28 -14.19 -18.45
CA LYS A 109 9.45 -15.60 -18.79
C LYS A 109 10.79 -15.87 -19.46
N LEU A 110 11.17 -15.05 -20.45
CA LEU A 110 12.44 -15.17 -21.18
C LEU A 110 13.64 -14.92 -20.25
N MET A 111 13.55 -13.91 -19.38
CA MET A 111 14.59 -13.57 -18.42
C MET A 111 14.64 -14.50 -17.21
N LYS A 112 13.66 -15.41 -17.07
CA LYS A 112 13.47 -16.27 -15.88
C LYS A 112 13.46 -15.45 -14.58
N TRP A 113 12.88 -14.26 -14.63
CA TRP A 113 12.83 -13.34 -13.50
C TRP A 113 11.40 -13.13 -13.02
N LYS A 114 11.25 -13.09 -11.69
CA LYS A 114 10.02 -12.69 -11.00
C LYS A 114 10.39 -11.88 -9.77
N PRO A 115 9.59 -10.86 -9.39
CA PRO A 115 9.86 -10.11 -8.18
C PRO A 115 9.63 -10.99 -6.95
N VAL A 116 10.53 -10.91 -5.97
CA VAL A 116 10.47 -11.73 -4.75
C VAL A 116 9.39 -11.25 -3.77
N ASN A 117 8.96 -9.99 -3.89
CA ASN A 117 7.90 -9.39 -3.09
C ASN A 117 7.26 -8.19 -3.80
N SER A 118 6.18 -7.66 -3.24
CA SER A 118 5.44 -6.51 -3.79
C SER A 118 6.28 -5.23 -3.88
N ARG A 119 7.26 -5.03 -2.99
CA ARG A 119 8.16 -3.86 -3.03
C ARG A 119 9.09 -3.92 -4.23
N GLU A 120 9.70 -5.06 -4.53
CA GLU A 120 10.53 -5.22 -5.73
C GLU A 120 9.71 -4.99 -7.00
N ALA A 121 8.50 -5.55 -7.05
CA ALA A 121 7.59 -5.33 -8.16
C ALA A 121 7.26 -3.84 -8.34
N ALA A 122 6.94 -3.13 -7.26
CA ALA A 122 6.64 -1.70 -7.29
C ALA A 122 7.83 -0.87 -7.76
N ILE A 123 9.05 -1.15 -7.28
CA ILE A 123 10.28 -0.45 -7.71
C ILE A 123 10.53 -0.68 -9.20
N PHE A 124 10.43 -1.92 -9.66
CA PHE A 124 10.59 -2.26 -11.08
C PHE A 124 9.58 -1.50 -11.95
N LEU A 125 8.29 -1.54 -11.60
CA LEU A 125 7.24 -0.86 -12.36
C LEU A 125 7.38 0.67 -12.31
N ALA A 126 7.85 1.22 -11.18
CA ALA A 126 8.14 2.65 -11.05
C ALA A 126 9.29 3.09 -11.96
N HIS A 127 10.40 2.31 -12.01
CA HIS A 127 11.49 2.57 -12.96
C HIS A 127 11.00 2.48 -14.40
N VAL A 128 10.30 1.39 -14.76
CA VAL A 128 9.72 1.26 -16.11
C VAL A 128 8.84 2.47 -16.44
N SER A 129 7.98 2.89 -15.52
CA SER A 129 7.14 4.07 -15.71
C SER A 129 7.95 5.35 -15.94
N HIS A 130 9.00 5.58 -15.15
CA HIS A 130 9.86 6.75 -15.29
C HIS A 130 10.59 6.77 -16.64
N GLU A 131 11.21 5.65 -17.02
CA GLU A 131 12.03 5.55 -18.23
C GLU A 131 11.22 5.60 -19.53
N THR A 132 9.92 5.28 -19.47
CA THR A 132 9.05 5.15 -20.65
C THR A 132 7.92 6.17 -20.72
N ASP A 133 7.93 7.18 -19.84
CA ASP A 133 6.82 8.12 -19.65
C ASP A 133 5.46 7.40 -19.49
N GLY A 134 5.44 6.42 -18.59
CA GLY A 134 4.27 5.57 -18.33
C GLY A 134 3.91 4.68 -19.51
N LEU A 135 4.90 4.12 -20.21
CA LEU A 135 4.78 3.24 -21.39
C LEU A 135 4.26 3.91 -22.68
N LYS A 136 4.28 5.24 -22.74
CA LYS A 136 3.97 5.99 -23.97
C LYS A 136 5.10 5.88 -24.98
N THR A 137 6.35 5.81 -24.52
CA THR A 137 7.52 5.71 -25.38
C THR A 137 8.26 4.39 -25.12
N LEU A 138 8.72 3.75 -26.20
CA LEU A 138 9.65 2.61 -26.13
C LEU A 138 10.96 2.88 -26.85
N ASN A 139 11.01 3.96 -27.62
CA ASN A 139 12.20 4.38 -28.33
C ASN A 139 12.93 5.39 -27.46
N GLU A 140 14.25 5.25 -27.37
CA GLU A 140 15.08 6.28 -26.76
C GLU A 140 14.94 7.59 -27.55
N TYR A 141 14.72 8.70 -26.83
CA TYR A 141 14.58 10.03 -27.41
C TYR A 141 15.74 10.42 -28.35
N CYS A 142 16.93 9.86 -28.13
CA CYS A 142 18.14 10.20 -28.86
C CYS A 142 18.52 9.23 -30.01
N SER A 143 17.76 8.14 -30.24
CA SER A 143 18.12 7.11 -31.24
C SER A 143 17.88 7.54 -32.70
N GLN A 144 17.11 8.60 -32.94
CA GLN A 144 16.67 9.01 -34.28
C GLN A 144 17.73 9.73 -35.15
N LYS A 145 19.01 9.79 -34.73
CA LYS A 145 20.02 10.57 -35.46
C LYS A 145 20.63 9.89 -36.69
N ASN A 146 20.37 8.61 -36.94
CA ASN A 146 21.11 7.83 -37.97
C ASN A 146 20.27 7.18 -39.09
N SER A 147 18.99 7.54 -39.30
CA SER A 147 18.19 6.95 -40.39
C SER A 147 17.92 7.88 -41.59
N LYS A 148 18.73 8.93 -41.76
CA LYS A 148 18.75 9.73 -42.99
C LYS A 148 20.17 9.73 -43.56
N SER A 149 20.47 8.72 -44.36
CA SER A 149 21.46 8.76 -45.43
C SER A 149 20.87 8.12 -46.68
#